data_AF-A0A7V3BY33-F1
#
_entry.id   AF-A0A7V3BY33-F1
#
_cell.length_a   1.000
_cell.length_b   1.000
_cell.length_c   1.000
_cell.angle_alpha   90.00
_cell.angle_beta   90.00
_cell.angle_gamma   90.00
#
_symmetry.space_group_name_H-M   'P 1'
#
loop_
_entity.id
_entity.type
_entity.pdbx_description
1 polymer ?
#
loop_
_entity_poly.entity_id
_entity_poly.type
_entity_poly.pdbx_seq_one_letter_code
_entity_poly.pdbx_strand_id
1 'polypeptide(L)'
;MHRSTTVGGATGRRRVRVRSARPRGIDDAIGRTIGAVAAMRRGRAVALIAWTIAFGWLWVYLAGGVSHVPPHWFYVPILLAATRFGIGGAVVTAACAGLVAGPLMPADVGSGTAQLPSDQIVRALWFVVIGGLMGAIVRRLERSLAQEAELARREVELAAHKAAVIATVSHEFRTPLAVLLGSSKMLLAGGASPEAERALLEGIASSSRRLSDLVTTVLVVSEGPLVAEELIRVETPLRRVVSNVVTGTDPGQAPRVRVEVGDLRIETAPAALETLLRQLVDNALKFSPPDASVEVRGRSLPDGRVELIVDDRGPGIDPGFLPSAFEPFTQQDEAHTRSAGGLGIGLFVALRLADHLGAELDLRPRDGGGTAAVVRL
;
A
#
# COMPACT_ATOMS: atom_id res chain seq x y z
N MET A 1 64.66 9.01 -10.24
CA MET A 1 63.88 9.10 -11.50
C MET A 1 62.77 8.05 -11.42
N HIS A 2 61.50 8.48 -11.52
CA HIS A 2 60.23 7.69 -11.58
C HIS A 2 59.85 6.82 -10.35
N ARG A 3 58.88 7.19 -9.50
CA ARG A 3 57.39 7.33 -9.59
C ARG A 3 56.60 6.00 -9.61
N SER A 4 55.79 5.82 -8.53
CA SER A 4 54.40 5.28 -8.43
C SER A 4 54.08 3.92 -9.05
N THR A 5 53.37 3.00 -8.38
CA THR A 5 51.94 3.15 -8.04
C THR A 5 51.46 2.17 -6.95
N THR A 6 50.64 2.70 -6.06
CA THR A 6 49.75 2.02 -5.11
C THR A 6 48.52 1.44 -5.83
N VAL A 7 48.15 0.19 -5.49
CA VAL A 7 46.88 -0.43 -5.91
C VAL A 7 45.90 -0.36 -4.74
N GLY A 8 45.00 0.62 -4.79
CA GLY A 8 43.81 0.71 -3.93
C GLY A 8 42.56 0.50 -4.78
N GLY A 9 41.96 -0.69 -4.69
CA GLY A 9 40.73 -1.03 -5.39
C GLY A 9 39.50 -0.46 -4.68
N ALA A 10 38.95 0.64 -5.20
CA ALA A 10 37.65 1.14 -4.84
C ALA A 10 36.57 0.46 -5.71
N THR A 11 35.74 -0.38 -5.11
CA THR A 11 34.58 -1.00 -5.76
C THR A 11 33.45 0.03 -5.89
N GLY A 12 33.25 0.49 -7.12
CA GLY A 12 32.22 1.45 -7.48
C GLY A 12 30.81 0.86 -7.43
N ARG A 13 29.94 1.40 -6.58
CA ARG A 13 28.49 1.32 -6.76
C ARG A 13 28.06 2.40 -7.76
N ARG A 14 28.00 2.04 -9.04
CA ARG A 14 27.31 2.84 -10.08
C ARG A 14 25.80 2.82 -9.77
N ARG A 15 25.29 3.90 -9.17
CA ARG A 15 23.86 4.22 -9.22
C ARG A 15 23.50 4.55 -10.67
N VAL A 16 22.76 3.68 -11.33
CA VAL A 16 22.13 3.96 -12.62
C VAL A 16 21.02 4.98 -12.37
N ARG A 17 21.37 6.26 -12.51
CA ARG A 17 20.42 7.37 -12.49
C ARG A 17 19.90 7.50 -13.91
N VAL A 18 18.71 6.95 -14.18
CA VAL A 18 17.99 7.21 -15.45
C VAL A 18 17.61 8.69 -15.45
N ARG A 19 18.47 9.51 -16.04
CA ARG A 19 18.31 10.95 -16.16
C ARG A 19 17.68 11.20 -17.53
N SER A 20 16.36 11.23 -17.59
CA SER A 20 15.65 11.74 -18.75
C SER A 20 16.00 13.23 -18.91
N ALA A 21 16.81 13.53 -19.92
CA ALA A 21 17.18 14.88 -20.29
C ALA A 21 16.02 15.52 -21.08
N ARG A 22 15.01 16.03 -20.37
CA ARG A 22 14.13 17.09 -20.89
C ARG A 22 14.61 18.44 -20.34
N PRO A 23 14.54 19.53 -21.12
CA PRO A 23 14.97 20.86 -20.67
C PRO A 23 14.05 21.39 -19.54
N ARG A 24 14.42 21.13 -18.28
CA ARG A 24 13.61 21.43 -17.07
C ARG A 24 13.35 22.92 -16.79
N GLY A 25 14.18 23.83 -17.32
CA GLY A 25 14.17 25.24 -16.88
C GLY A 25 12.91 26.03 -17.24
N ILE A 26 12.34 25.78 -18.42
CA ILE A 26 11.16 26.52 -18.93
C ILE A 26 9.86 25.91 -18.38
N ASP A 27 9.77 24.58 -18.34
CA ASP A 27 8.62 23.85 -17.79
C ASP A 27 8.41 24.16 -16.30
N ASP A 28 9.50 24.25 -15.53
CA ASP A 28 9.45 24.61 -14.11
C ASP A 28 9.01 26.07 -13.89
N ALA A 29 9.43 27.00 -14.76
CA ALA A 29 9.04 28.42 -14.66
C ALA A 29 7.56 28.63 -15.00
N ILE A 30 7.08 28.01 -16.08
CA ILE A 30 5.68 28.07 -16.50
C ILE A 30 4.80 27.39 -15.43
N GLY A 31 5.19 26.22 -14.93
CA GLY A 31 4.47 25.51 -13.87
C GLY A 31 4.36 26.32 -12.57
N ARG A 32 5.43 27.00 -12.14
CA ARG A 32 5.39 27.90 -10.97
C ARG A 32 4.42 29.07 -11.16
N THR A 33 4.39 29.64 -12.36
CA THR A 33 3.54 30.81 -12.65
C THR A 33 2.06 30.41 -12.68
N ILE A 34 1.72 29.29 -13.31
CA ILE A 34 0.37 28.73 -13.33
C ILE A 34 -0.08 28.36 -11.90
N GLY A 35 0.78 27.70 -11.12
CA GLY A 35 0.50 27.35 -9.73
C GLY A 35 0.27 28.58 -8.84
N ALA A 36 1.03 29.66 -9.03
CA ALA A 36 0.85 30.91 -8.29
C ALA A 36 -0.50 31.58 -8.61
N VAL A 37 -0.96 31.53 -9.87
CA VAL A 37 -2.26 32.05 -10.27
C VAL A 37 -3.39 31.19 -9.69
N ALA A 38 -3.27 29.87 -9.77
CA ALA A 38 -4.27 28.94 -9.22
C ALA A 38 -4.43 29.12 -7.69
N ALA A 39 -3.33 29.30 -6.96
CA ALA A 39 -3.31 29.51 -5.51
C ALA A 39 -3.68 30.95 -5.06
N MET A 40 -3.86 31.88 -5.99
CA MET A 40 -4.09 33.28 -5.68
C MET A 40 -5.43 33.51 -4.95
N ARG A 41 -5.45 34.43 -3.97
CA ARG A 41 -6.70 34.89 -3.32
C ARG A 41 -7.66 35.41 -4.38
N ARG A 42 -8.95 35.03 -4.29
CA ARG A 42 -9.98 35.35 -5.31
C ARG A 42 -9.98 36.84 -5.72
N GLY A 43 -9.96 37.75 -4.75
CA GLY A 43 -9.96 39.20 -5.04
C GLY A 43 -8.74 39.68 -5.83
N ARG A 44 -7.54 39.15 -5.55
CA ARG A 44 -6.32 39.49 -6.30
C ARG A 44 -6.35 38.92 -7.72
N ALA A 45 -6.88 37.71 -7.88
CA ALA A 45 -7.03 37.10 -9.20
C ALA A 45 -8.02 37.88 -10.08
N VAL A 46 -9.16 38.28 -9.52
CA VAL A 46 -10.14 39.13 -10.23
C VAL A 46 -9.51 40.47 -10.61
N ALA A 47 -8.78 41.12 -9.70
CA ALA A 47 -8.10 42.38 -10.00
C ALA A 47 -7.06 42.23 -11.12
N LEU A 48 -6.27 41.15 -11.12
CA LEU A 48 -5.31 40.84 -12.17
C LEU A 48 -5.97 40.58 -13.53
N ILE A 49 -7.07 39.82 -13.54
CA ILE A 49 -7.86 39.57 -14.76
C ILE A 49 -8.46 40.87 -15.28
N ALA A 50 -9.06 41.69 -14.41
CA ALA A 50 -9.61 42.99 -14.81
C ALA A 50 -8.54 43.94 -15.36
N TRP A 51 -7.37 43.99 -14.70
CA TRP A 51 -6.24 44.79 -15.16
C TRP A 51 -5.71 44.33 -16.51
N THR A 52 -5.58 43.02 -16.76
CA THR A 52 -5.13 42.48 -18.05
C THR A 52 -6.14 42.72 -19.18
N ILE A 53 -7.46 42.70 -18.89
CA ILE A 53 -8.49 43.12 -19.86
C ILE A 53 -8.35 44.61 -20.18
N ALA A 54 -8.23 45.46 -19.16
CA ALA A 54 -8.10 46.91 -19.33
C ALA A 54 -6.83 47.30 -20.09
N PHE A 55 -5.72 46.63 -19.79
CA PHE A 55 -4.46 46.79 -20.51
C PHE A 55 -4.58 46.35 -21.97
N GLY A 56 -5.19 45.18 -22.22
CA GLY A 56 -5.45 44.70 -23.58
C GLY A 56 -6.29 45.69 -24.39
N TRP A 57 -7.33 46.26 -23.77
CA TRP A 57 -8.15 47.29 -24.40
C TRP A 57 -7.34 48.56 -24.71
N LEU A 58 -6.58 49.08 -23.74
CA LEU A 58 -5.74 50.27 -23.94
C LEU A 58 -4.72 50.06 -25.05
N TRP A 59 -4.11 48.87 -25.11
CA TRP A 59 -3.17 48.51 -26.17
C TRP A 59 -3.82 48.53 -27.56
N VAL A 60 -5.00 47.91 -27.70
CA VAL A 60 -5.76 47.89 -28.96
C VAL A 60 -6.18 49.30 -29.38
N TYR A 61 -6.57 50.13 -28.41
CA TYR A 61 -6.90 51.54 -28.64
C TYR A 61 -5.70 52.32 -29.19
N LEU A 62 -4.54 52.22 -28.53
CA LEU A 62 -3.31 52.93 -28.93
C LEU A 62 -2.77 52.46 -30.27
N ALA A 63 -2.96 51.18 -30.60
CA ALA A 63 -2.56 50.61 -31.88
C ALA A 63 -3.52 50.95 -33.04
N GLY A 64 -4.54 51.78 -32.80
CA GLY A 64 -5.41 52.31 -33.85
C GLY A 64 -6.63 51.45 -34.17
N GLY A 65 -6.96 50.44 -33.36
CA GLY A 65 -8.19 49.65 -33.57
C GLY A 65 -8.00 48.14 -33.51
N VAL A 66 -9.12 47.41 -33.48
CA VAL A 66 -9.16 45.95 -33.44
C VAL A 66 -8.66 45.34 -34.76
N SER A 67 -8.74 46.10 -35.86
CA SER A 67 -8.22 45.67 -37.16
C SER A 67 -6.67 45.64 -37.22
N HIS A 68 -6.01 46.39 -36.34
CA HIS A 68 -4.54 46.51 -36.32
C HIS A 68 -3.89 45.59 -35.28
N VAL A 69 -4.65 45.10 -34.31
CA VAL A 69 -4.16 44.24 -33.23
C VAL A 69 -4.90 42.91 -33.26
N PRO A 70 -4.18 41.79 -33.41
CA PRO A 70 -4.84 40.50 -33.44
C PRO A 70 -5.55 40.19 -32.10
N PRO A 71 -6.68 39.46 -32.11
CA PRO A 71 -7.50 39.22 -30.92
C PRO A 71 -6.83 38.47 -29.76
N HIS A 72 -5.65 37.87 -29.99
CA HIS A 72 -4.99 36.99 -29.03
C HIS A 72 -4.56 37.67 -27.73
N TRP A 73 -4.45 39.00 -27.69
CA TRP A 73 -4.17 39.75 -26.46
C TRP A 73 -5.21 39.52 -25.37
N PHE A 74 -6.46 39.23 -25.75
CA PHE A 74 -7.53 38.91 -24.80
C PHE A 74 -7.53 37.44 -24.35
N TYR A 75 -6.66 36.57 -24.88
CA TYR A 75 -6.58 35.18 -24.43
C TYR A 75 -5.85 35.04 -23.08
N VAL A 76 -4.96 35.97 -22.74
CA VAL A 76 -4.25 35.98 -21.46
C VAL A 76 -5.20 36.07 -20.27
N PRO A 77 -6.14 37.06 -20.18
CA PRO A 77 -7.11 37.09 -19.08
C PRO A 77 -8.02 35.86 -19.05
N ILE A 78 -8.39 35.32 -20.22
CA ILE A 78 -9.21 34.10 -20.33
C ILE A 78 -8.47 32.88 -19.75
N LEU A 79 -7.16 32.73 -20.03
CA LEU A 79 -6.33 31.67 -19.48
C LEU A 79 -6.14 31.82 -17.96
N LEU A 80 -5.92 33.05 -17.46
CA LEU A 80 -5.88 33.33 -16.02
C LEU A 80 -7.20 32.98 -15.32
N ALA A 81 -8.33 33.28 -15.96
CA ALA A 81 -9.64 32.92 -15.46
C ALA A 81 -9.88 31.41 -15.51
N ALA A 82 -9.45 30.73 -16.58
CA ALA A 82 -9.53 29.28 -16.73
C ALA A 82 -8.76 28.54 -15.63
N THR A 83 -7.52 28.98 -15.36
CA THR A 83 -6.66 28.40 -14.31
C THR A 83 -7.17 28.65 -12.90
N ARG A 84 -7.80 29.81 -12.64
CA ARG A 84 -8.26 30.13 -11.28
C ARG A 84 -9.70 29.71 -10.97
N PHE A 85 -10.59 29.82 -11.95
CA PHE A 85 -12.04 29.70 -11.77
C PHE A 85 -12.64 28.62 -12.67
N GLY A 86 -11.82 27.89 -13.42
CA GLY A 86 -12.24 26.84 -14.34
C GLY A 86 -13.01 27.38 -15.54
N ILE A 87 -13.73 26.48 -16.20
CA ILE A 87 -14.49 26.76 -17.44
C ILE A 87 -15.45 27.93 -17.27
N GLY A 88 -16.18 28.00 -16.15
CA GLY A 88 -17.15 29.07 -15.91
C GLY A 88 -16.49 30.45 -15.88
N GLY A 89 -15.36 30.60 -15.18
CA GLY A 89 -14.62 31.86 -15.18
C GLY A 89 -14.03 32.20 -16.53
N ALA A 90 -13.49 31.23 -17.26
CA ALA A 90 -12.96 31.43 -18.60
C ALA A 90 -14.03 31.96 -19.57
N VAL A 91 -15.24 31.39 -19.54
CA VAL A 91 -16.36 31.81 -20.39
C VAL A 91 -16.86 33.20 -20.02
N VAL A 92 -17.01 33.50 -18.72
CA VAL A 92 -17.41 34.84 -18.25
C VAL A 92 -16.38 35.89 -18.66
N THR A 93 -15.10 35.61 -18.46
CA THR A 93 -14.00 36.51 -18.86
C THR A 93 -13.94 36.68 -20.37
N ALA A 94 -14.18 35.62 -21.14
CA ALA A 94 -14.27 35.69 -22.60
C ALA A 94 -15.43 36.57 -23.08
N ALA A 95 -16.60 36.46 -22.45
CA ALA A 95 -17.75 37.31 -22.75
C ALA A 95 -17.44 38.79 -22.45
N CYS A 96 -16.83 39.07 -21.29
CA CYS A 96 -16.40 40.43 -20.94
C CYS A 96 -15.37 40.98 -21.94
N ALA A 97 -14.39 40.18 -22.36
CA ALA A 97 -13.42 40.58 -23.37
C ALA A 97 -14.09 40.86 -24.73
N GLY A 98 -15.10 40.07 -25.12
CA GLY A 98 -15.89 40.31 -26.33
C GLY A 98 -16.68 41.61 -26.30
N LEU A 99 -17.26 41.98 -25.14
CA LEU A 99 -17.94 43.27 -24.96
C LEU A 99 -16.95 44.44 -25.08
N VAL A 100 -15.79 44.30 -24.43
CA VAL A 100 -14.74 45.32 -24.40
C VAL A 100 -14.10 45.54 -25.78
N ALA A 101 -13.88 44.47 -26.55
CA ALA A 101 -13.28 44.51 -27.89
C ALA A 101 -14.30 44.68 -29.04
N GLY A 102 -15.58 44.90 -28.74
CA GLY A 102 -16.65 45.09 -29.72
C GLY A 102 -17.48 46.34 -29.41
N PRO A 103 -18.62 46.24 -28.70
CA PRO A 103 -19.51 47.37 -28.42
C PRO A 103 -18.84 48.58 -27.76
N LEU A 104 -17.83 48.37 -26.91
CA LEU A 104 -17.07 49.44 -26.25
C LEU A 104 -16.01 50.09 -27.16
N MET A 105 -15.80 49.55 -28.37
CA MET A 105 -14.90 50.08 -29.40
C MET A 105 -15.59 50.04 -30.78
N PRO A 106 -16.64 50.86 -31.00
CA PRO A 106 -17.52 50.75 -32.17
C PRO A 106 -16.87 51.16 -33.50
N ALA A 107 -15.71 51.82 -33.47
CA ALA A 107 -14.94 52.19 -34.65
C ALA A 107 -13.44 52.03 -34.37
N ASP A 108 -12.67 51.76 -35.41
CA ASP A 108 -11.22 51.76 -35.33
C ASP A 108 -10.68 53.18 -35.16
N VAL A 109 -9.84 53.37 -34.15
CA VAL A 109 -9.39 54.71 -33.71
C VAL A 109 -8.46 55.35 -34.73
N GLY A 110 -7.66 54.54 -35.46
CA GLY A 110 -6.68 55.03 -36.44
C GLY A 110 -7.29 55.36 -37.81
N SER A 111 -8.36 54.66 -38.21
CA SER A 111 -9.00 54.82 -39.52
C SER A 111 -10.37 55.49 -39.47
N GLY A 112 -11.00 55.58 -38.29
CA GLY A 112 -12.37 56.08 -38.11
C GLY A 112 -13.46 55.16 -38.67
N THR A 113 -13.10 53.96 -39.15
CA THR A 113 -14.04 53.02 -39.77
C THR A 113 -14.89 52.34 -38.71
N ALA A 114 -16.21 52.44 -38.84
CA ALA A 114 -17.15 51.74 -37.97
C ALA A 114 -16.99 50.22 -38.12
N GLN A 115 -16.97 49.52 -37.00
CA GLN A 115 -16.97 48.06 -36.99
C GLN A 115 -18.36 47.53 -37.32
N LEU A 116 -18.44 46.60 -38.28
CA LEU A 116 -19.70 45.95 -38.60
C LEU A 116 -20.20 45.14 -37.38
N PRO A 117 -21.51 45.18 -37.07
CA PRO A 117 -22.08 44.38 -35.98
C PRO A 117 -21.80 42.89 -36.12
N SER A 118 -21.72 42.38 -37.36
CA SER A 118 -21.35 40.99 -37.66
C SER A 118 -19.96 40.64 -37.13
N ASP A 119 -18.98 41.53 -37.27
CA ASP A 119 -17.59 41.27 -36.87
C ASP A 119 -17.44 41.27 -35.35
N GLN A 120 -18.21 42.12 -34.67
CA GLN A 120 -18.28 42.14 -33.21
C GLN A 120 -18.89 40.84 -32.67
N ILE A 121 -19.98 40.36 -33.28
CA ILE A 121 -20.65 39.11 -32.89
C ILE A 121 -19.73 37.91 -33.14
N VAL A 122 -19.09 37.83 -34.32
CA VAL A 122 -18.17 36.74 -34.66
C VAL A 122 -16.99 36.71 -33.69
N ARG A 123 -16.40 37.86 -33.36
CA ARG A 123 -15.29 37.96 -32.40
C ARG A 123 -15.70 37.57 -30.98
N ALA A 124 -16.86 38.02 -30.50
CA ALA A 124 -17.38 37.63 -29.19
C ALA A 124 -17.65 36.11 -29.11
N LEU A 125 -18.23 35.53 -30.18
CA LEU A 125 -18.45 34.09 -30.27
C LEU A 125 -17.13 33.31 -30.24
N TRP A 126 -16.12 33.78 -30.99
CA TRP A 126 -14.78 33.19 -30.97
C TRP A 126 -14.13 33.21 -29.59
N PHE A 127 -14.25 34.32 -28.84
CA PHE A 127 -13.73 34.37 -27.47
C PHE A 127 -14.40 33.34 -26.57
N VAL A 128 -15.73 33.20 -26.65
CA VAL A 128 -16.47 32.23 -25.82
C VAL A 128 -16.06 30.80 -26.17
N VAL A 129 -15.92 30.46 -27.45
CA VAL A 129 -15.43 29.15 -27.91
C VAL A 129 -14.02 28.87 -27.37
N ILE A 130 -13.11 29.84 -27.49
CA ILE A 130 -11.73 29.72 -27.00
C ILE A 130 -11.70 29.61 -25.48
N GLY A 131 -12.51 30.39 -24.76
CA GLY A 131 -12.62 30.29 -23.30
C GLY A 131 -13.14 28.93 -22.83
N GLY A 132 -14.15 28.38 -23.52
CA GLY A 132 -14.63 27.03 -23.26
C GLY A 132 -13.55 25.96 -23.50
N LEU A 133 -12.85 26.04 -24.64
CA LEU A 133 -11.77 25.12 -24.99
C LEU A 133 -10.60 25.22 -24.00
N MET A 134 -10.15 26.43 -23.67
CA MET A 134 -9.05 26.67 -22.74
C MET A 134 -9.40 26.15 -21.34
N GLY A 135 -10.61 26.42 -20.87
CA GLY A 135 -11.11 25.88 -19.61
C GLY A 135 -11.17 24.36 -19.59
N ALA A 136 -11.58 23.73 -20.71
CA ALA A 136 -11.61 22.27 -20.83
C ALA A 136 -10.20 21.67 -20.84
N ILE A 137 -9.25 22.29 -21.54
CA ILE A 137 -7.83 21.88 -21.57
C ILE A 137 -7.21 21.97 -20.18
N VAL A 138 -7.36 23.12 -19.50
CA VAL A 138 -6.85 23.33 -18.14
C VAL A 138 -7.42 22.27 -17.19
N ARG A 139 -8.74 22.05 -17.21
CA ARG A 139 -9.38 21.03 -16.38
C ARG A 139 -8.86 19.62 -16.67
N ARG A 140 -8.59 19.29 -17.93
CA ARG A 140 -8.05 17.98 -18.32
C ARG A 140 -6.61 17.80 -17.84
N LEU A 141 -5.78 18.85 -17.95
CA LEU A 141 -4.41 18.85 -17.43
C LEU A 141 -4.37 18.71 -15.92
N GLU A 142 -5.19 19.47 -15.18
CA GLU A 142 -5.30 19.37 -13.72
C GLU A 142 -5.66 17.96 -13.27
N ARG A 143 -6.65 17.34 -13.93
CA ARG A 143 -7.04 15.95 -13.63
C ARG A 143 -5.93 14.96 -13.91
N SER A 144 -5.23 15.11 -15.03
CA SER A 144 -4.10 14.24 -15.39
C SER A 144 -2.97 14.33 -14.37
N LEU A 145 -2.59 15.55 -13.99
CA LEU A 145 -1.54 15.78 -12.99
C LEU A 145 -1.93 15.24 -11.61
N ALA A 146 -3.20 15.40 -11.22
CA ALA A 146 -3.71 14.84 -9.98
C ALA A 146 -3.68 13.30 -9.98
N GLN A 147 -4.04 12.67 -11.10
CA GLN A 147 -3.97 11.21 -11.26
C GLN A 147 -2.54 10.70 -11.23
N GLU A 148 -1.61 11.36 -11.93
CA GLU A 148 -0.19 11.00 -11.90
C GLU A 148 0.40 11.12 -10.49
N ALA A 149 0.07 12.20 -9.77
CA ALA A 149 0.51 12.40 -8.40
C ALA A 149 -0.04 11.33 -7.45
N GLU A 150 -1.31 10.93 -7.63
CA GLU A 150 -1.94 9.87 -6.85
C GLU A 150 -1.30 8.50 -7.11
N LEU A 151 -1.06 8.15 -8.39
CA LEU A 151 -0.38 6.91 -8.76
C LEU A 151 1.04 6.87 -8.19
N ALA A 152 1.79 7.96 -8.32
CA ALA A 152 3.14 8.05 -7.76
C ALA A 152 3.15 7.90 -6.23
N ARG A 153 2.15 8.44 -5.52
CA ARG A 153 2.00 8.25 -4.06
C ARG A 153 1.75 6.78 -3.72
N ARG A 154 0.82 6.14 -4.41
CA ARG A 154 0.52 4.70 -4.20
C ARG A 154 1.72 3.82 -4.47
N GLU A 155 2.51 4.12 -5.51
CA GLU A 155 3.74 3.38 -5.79
C GLU A 155 4.76 3.52 -4.65
N VAL A 156 4.91 4.72 -4.09
CA VAL A 156 5.81 4.96 -2.94
C VAL A 156 5.32 4.23 -1.70
N GLU A 157 4.02 4.28 -1.40
CA GLU A 157 3.42 3.56 -0.27
C GLU A 157 3.59 2.05 -0.40
N LEU A 158 3.30 1.48 -1.58
CA LEU A 158 3.50 0.07 -1.87
C LEU A 158 4.97 -0.33 -1.72
N ALA A 159 5.90 0.49 -2.23
CA ALA A 159 7.33 0.24 -2.10
C ALA A 159 7.80 0.30 -0.63
N ALA A 160 7.29 1.25 0.15
CA ALA A 160 7.59 1.37 1.57
C ALA A 160 7.08 0.15 2.36
N HIS A 161 5.83 -0.28 2.09
CA HIS A 161 5.28 -1.50 2.68
C HIS A 161 6.14 -2.72 2.33
N LYS A 162 6.44 -2.95 1.05
CA LYS A 162 7.31 -4.07 0.63
C LYS A 162 8.67 -4.04 1.32
N ALA A 163 9.30 -2.88 1.43
CA ALA A 163 10.59 -2.74 2.10
C ALA A 163 10.50 -3.10 3.60
N ALA A 164 9.46 -2.65 4.30
CA ALA A 164 9.22 -2.99 5.70
C ALA A 164 9.03 -4.51 5.87
N VAL A 165 8.25 -5.15 4.99
CA VAL A 165 8.05 -6.61 4.98
C VAL A 165 9.38 -7.35 4.84
N ILE A 166 10.18 -6.99 3.84
CA ILE A 166 11.48 -7.64 3.59
C ILE A 166 12.41 -7.48 4.80
N ALA A 167 12.42 -6.30 5.43
CA ALA A 167 13.24 -6.05 6.61
C ALA A 167 12.83 -6.94 7.79
N THR A 168 11.53 -7.04 8.07
CA THR A 168 11.02 -7.89 9.17
C THR A 168 11.24 -9.36 8.88
N VAL A 169 10.99 -9.85 7.66
CA VAL A 169 11.26 -11.24 7.25
C VAL A 169 12.75 -11.58 7.43
N SER A 170 13.64 -10.66 7.02
CA SER A 170 15.08 -10.85 7.18
C SER A 170 15.49 -10.95 8.66
N HIS A 171 14.85 -10.18 9.53
CA HIS A 171 15.08 -10.24 10.97
C HIS A 171 14.63 -11.59 11.55
N GLU A 172 13.42 -12.02 11.21
CA GLU A 172 12.85 -13.29 11.68
C GLU A 172 13.61 -14.51 11.16
N PHE A 173 14.23 -14.45 9.97
CA PHE A 173 15.13 -15.50 9.48
C PHE A 173 16.47 -15.56 10.22
N ARG A 174 16.99 -14.41 10.67
CA ARG A 174 18.33 -14.33 11.27
C ARG A 174 18.43 -15.14 12.55
N THR A 175 17.38 -15.13 13.38
CA THR A 175 17.32 -15.82 14.67
C THR A 175 17.46 -17.34 14.53
N PRO A 176 16.59 -18.07 13.79
CA PRO A 176 16.74 -19.52 13.61
C PRO A 176 18.02 -19.88 12.86
N LEU A 177 18.48 -19.07 11.91
CA LEU A 177 19.77 -19.29 11.23
C LEU A 177 20.97 -19.20 12.19
N ALA A 178 20.93 -18.27 13.14
CA ALA A 178 21.98 -18.13 14.15
C ALA A 178 22.05 -19.36 15.06
N VAL A 179 20.90 -19.90 15.48
CA VAL A 179 20.82 -21.14 16.27
C VAL A 179 21.35 -22.33 15.46
N LEU A 180 20.91 -22.49 14.20
CA LEU A 180 21.40 -23.56 13.31
C LEU A 180 22.92 -23.53 13.17
N LEU A 181 23.48 -22.35 12.88
CA LEU A 181 24.92 -22.19 12.68
C LEU A 181 25.69 -22.38 13.98
N GLY A 182 25.20 -21.82 15.09
CA GLY A 182 25.81 -21.94 16.42
C GLY A 182 25.86 -23.39 16.90
N SER A 183 24.71 -24.06 16.88
CA SER A 183 24.61 -25.46 17.29
C SER A 183 25.46 -26.38 16.41
N SER A 184 25.45 -26.17 15.09
CA SER A 184 26.28 -26.97 14.16
C SER A 184 27.77 -26.77 14.44
N LYS A 185 28.22 -25.54 14.72
CA LYS A 185 29.62 -25.26 15.06
C LYS A 185 30.03 -25.93 16.38
N MET A 186 29.16 -25.91 17.40
CA MET A 186 29.43 -26.56 18.68
C MET A 186 29.52 -28.08 18.54
N LEU A 187 28.62 -28.69 17.76
CA LEU A 187 28.67 -30.12 17.45
C LEU A 187 29.97 -30.51 16.72
N LEU A 188 30.37 -29.71 15.71
CA LEU A 188 31.61 -29.94 14.96
C LEU A 188 32.87 -29.77 15.81
N ALA A 189 32.86 -28.88 16.81
CA ALA A 189 34.00 -28.67 17.70
C ALA A 189 34.25 -29.88 18.64
N GLY A 190 33.23 -30.70 18.89
CA GLY A 190 33.30 -31.86 19.77
C GLY A 190 33.44 -31.50 21.27
N GLY A 191 33.42 -32.51 22.13
CA GLY A 191 33.63 -32.34 23.58
C GLY A 191 32.40 -31.93 24.39
N ALA A 192 31.21 -31.89 23.78
CA ALA A 192 29.94 -31.76 24.49
C ALA A 192 29.56 -33.08 25.17
N SER A 193 28.82 -33.02 26.29
CA SER A 193 28.21 -34.22 26.87
C SER A 193 27.10 -34.76 25.95
N PRO A 194 26.72 -36.05 26.06
CA PRO A 194 25.61 -36.61 25.27
C PRO A 194 24.30 -35.82 25.41
N GLU A 195 24.02 -35.28 26.60
CA GLU A 195 22.84 -34.45 26.87
C GLU A 195 22.92 -33.10 26.14
N ALA A 196 24.09 -32.46 26.17
CA ALA A 196 24.32 -31.20 25.46
C ALA A 196 24.26 -31.40 23.94
N GLU A 197 24.82 -32.49 23.42
CA GLU A 197 24.75 -32.86 22.00
C GLU A 197 23.29 -33.02 21.55
N ARG A 198 22.49 -33.72 22.36
CA ARG A 198 21.06 -33.88 22.11
C ARG A 198 20.31 -32.55 22.10
N ALA A 199 20.57 -31.67 23.05
CA ALA A 199 19.95 -30.34 23.09
C ALA A 199 20.32 -29.48 21.86
N LEU A 200 21.55 -29.56 21.38
CA LEU A 200 21.99 -28.87 20.17
C LEU A 200 21.28 -29.41 18.92
N LEU A 201 21.13 -30.74 18.79
CA LEU A 201 20.38 -31.38 17.70
C LEU A 201 18.89 -31.03 17.74
N GLU A 202 18.28 -31.01 18.92
CA GLU A 202 16.89 -30.59 19.11
C GLU A 202 16.70 -29.12 18.71
N GLY A 203 17.65 -28.24 19.07
CA GLY A 203 17.67 -26.85 18.64
C GLY A 203 17.83 -26.66 17.14
N ILE A 204 18.61 -27.51 16.46
CA ILE A 204 18.72 -27.53 14.99
C ILE A 204 17.39 -27.94 14.38
N ALA A 205 16.77 -29.01 14.89
CA ALA A 205 15.50 -29.52 14.36
C ALA A 205 14.37 -28.50 14.52
N SER A 206 14.25 -27.86 15.68
CA SER A 206 13.23 -26.83 15.93
C SER A 206 13.45 -25.58 15.08
N SER A 207 14.69 -25.10 14.96
CA SER A 207 15.02 -23.93 14.15
C SER A 207 14.82 -24.17 12.65
N SER A 208 15.08 -25.39 12.17
CA SER A 208 14.82 -25.79 10.79
C SER A 208 13.32 -25.79 10.47
N ARG A 209 12.50 -26.33 11.39
CA ARG A 209 11.03 -26.27 11.26
C ARG A 209 10.54 -24.83 11.24
N ARG A 210 10.98 -23.99 12.18
CA ARG A 210 10.62 -22.57 12.21
C ARG A 210 11.00 -21.83 10.92
N LEU A 211 12.17 -22.13 10.35
CA LEU A 211 12.60 -21.54 9.09
C LEU A 211 11.69 -21.98 7.92
N SER A 212 11.32 -23.27 7.88
CA SER A 212 10.38 -23.81 6.89
C SER A 212 8.99 -23.16 6.98
N ASP A 213 8.49 -22.96 8.21
CA ASP A 213 7.22 -22.27 8.46
C ASP A 213 7.28 -20.80 8.01
N LEU A 214 8.40 -20.10 8.26
CA LEU A 214 8.60 -18.73 7.79
C LEU A 214 8.69 -18.63 6.27
N VAL A 215 9.36 -19.58 5.60
CA VAL A 215 9.40 -19.65 4.12
C VAL A 215 8.00 -19.86 3.56
N THR A 216 7.26 -20.82 4.13
CA THR A 216 5.86 -21.09 3.75
C THR A 216 4.99 -19.85 3.92
N THR A 217 5.16 -19.14 5.04
CA THR A 217 4.47 -17.87 5.32
C THR A 217 4.77 -16.82 4.25
N VAL A 218 6.04 -16.65 3.86
CA VAL A 218 6.45 -15.68 2.83
C VAL A 218 5.90 -16.05 1.45
N LEU A 219 5.90 -17.34 1.09
CA LEU A 219 5.33 -17.82 -0.18
C LEU A 219 3.83 -17.57 -0.25
N VAL A 220 3.09 -17.91 0.81
CA VAL A 220 1.63 -17.67 0.89
C VAL A 220 1.29 -16.19 0.73
N VAL A 221 2.11 -15.30 1.28
CA VAL A 221 1.92 -13.85 1.16
C VAL A 221 2.31 -13.32 -0.23
N SER A 222 3.38 -13.85 -0.83
CA SER A 222 3.96 -13.29 -2.06
C SER A 222 3.28 -13.80 -3.32
N GLU A 223 2.88 -15.07 -3.33
CA GLU A 223 2.41 -15.77 -4.54
C GLU A 223 0.96 -16.25 -4.43
N GLY A 224 0.33 -16.11 -3.25
CA GLY A 224 -0.98 -16.68 -2.96
C GLY A 224 -0.87 -18.07 -2.33
N PRO A 225 -2.00 -18.79 -2.14
CA PRO A 225 -1.97 -20.16 -1.60
C PRO A 225 -1.00 -21.00 -2.42
N LEU A 226 -0.17 -21.81 -1.73
CA LEU A 226 0.91 -22.62 -2.29
C LEU A 226 0.47 -23.23 -3.64
N VAL A 227 1.22 -22.92 -4.70
CA VAL A 227 0.96 -23.41 -6.05
C VAL A 227 1.20 -24.94 -6.08
N ALA A 228 0.08 -25.67 -6.10
CA ALA A 228 -0.19 -26.83 -6.94
C ALA A 228 0.45 -28.23 -6.70
N GLU A 229 1.33 -28.50 -5.72
CA GLU A 229 1.90 -29.88 -5.60
C GLU A 229 1.59 -30.71 -4.34
N GLU A 230 0.92 -30.20 -3.29
CA GLU A 230 0.69 -30.99 -2.06
C GLU A 230 -0.74 -30.98 -1.47
N LEU A 231 -1.78 -30.87 -2.30
CA LEU A 231 -3.13 -31.27 -1.89
C LEU A 231 -3.35 -32.77 -2.11
N ILE A 232 -2.43 -33.62 -1.62
CA ILE A 232 -2.75 -35.05 -1.50
C ILE A 232 -3.76 -35.16 -0.36
N ARG A 233 -5.04 -35.05 -0.72
CA ARG A 233 -6.14 -35.27 0.20
C ARG A 233 -6.19 -36.74 0.54
N VAL A 234 -6.00 -37.02 1.82
CA VAL A 234 -6.03 -38.38 2.35
C VAL A 234 -6.85 -38.41 3.61
N GLU A 235 -7.52 -39.54 3.83
CA GLU A 235 -8.26 -39.76 5.06
C GLU A 235 -7.28 -39.79 6.25
N THR A 236 -7.37 -38.76 7.07
CA THR A 236 -6.37 -38.45 8.10
C THR A 236 -7.01 -38.42 9.48
N PRO A 237 -6.49 -39.18 10.45
CA PRO A 237 -6.91 -39.02 11.84
C PRO A 237 -6.46 -37.67 12.38
N LEU A 238 -7.40 -36.84 12.83
CA LEU A 238 -7.13 -35.49 13.34
C LEU A 238 -6.20 -35.49 14.55
N ARG A 239 -6.25 -36.53 15.39
CA ARG A 239 -5.30 -36.69 16.49
C ARG A 239 -3.84 -36.65 16.02
N ARG A 240 -3.54 -37.19 14.82
CA ARG A 240 -2.17 -37.21 14.28
C ARG A 240 -1.71 -35.80 13.92
N VAL A 241 -2.57 -35.07 13.22
CA VAL A 241 -2.33 -33.66 12.85
C VAL A 241 -2.06 -32.83 14.10
N VAL A 242 -2.95 -32.90 15.10
CA VAL A 242 -2.79 -32.12 16.34
C VAL A 242 -1.56 -32.57 17.13
N SER A 243 -1.27 -33.87 17.21
CA SER A 243 -0.04 -34.38 17.84
C SER A 243 1.22 -33.85 17.15
N ASN A 244 1.23 -33.77 15.81
CA ASN A 244 2.35 -33.22 15.05
C ASN A 244 2.53 -31.73 15.33
N VAL A 245 1.44 -30.97 15.44
CA VAL A 245 1.48 -29.55 15.84
C VAL A 245 2.11 -29.39 17.22
N VAL A 246 1.64 -30.15 18.23
CA VAL A 246 2.17 -30.10 19.61
C VAL A 246 3.64 -30.50 19.67
N THR A 247 4.04 -31.53 18.92
CA THR A 247 5.44 -31.98 18.85
C THR A 247 6.34 -30.96 18.14
N GLY A 248 5.75 -30.16 17.23
CA GLY A 248 6.41 -29.07 16.53
C GLY A 248 6.60 -27.81 17.39
N THR A 249 5.78 -27.62 18.42
CA THR A 249 5.87 -26.51 19.38
C THR A 249 7.18 -26.57 20.18
N ASP A 250 7.68 -25.41 20.61
CA ASP A 250 8.84 -25.31 21.50
C ASP A 250 8.66 -26.24 22.72
N PRO A 251 9.66 -27.06 23.10
CA PRO A 251 9.57 -27.96 24.25
C PRO A 251 9.17 -27.29 25.56
N GLY A 252 9.52 -26.01 25.76
CA GLY A 252 9.12 -25.23 26.93
C GLY A 252 7.65 -24.78 26.91
N GLN A 253 7.00 -24.78 25.74
CA GLN A 253 5.61 -24.38 25.57
C GLN A 253 4.67 -25.55 25.29
N ALA A 254 5.15 -26.66 24.73
CA ALA A 254 4.35 -27.85 24.45
C ALA A 254 3.52 -28.35 25.66
N PRO A 255 4.01 -28.35 26.92
CA PRO A 255 3.23 -28.73 28.10
C PRO A 255 2.02 -27.83 28.38
N ARG A 256 1.97 -26.62 27.81
CA ARG A 256 0.84 -25.69 27.95
C ARG A 256 -0.29 -26.01 26.97
N VAL A 257 -0.07 -26.84 25.97
CA VAL A 257 -1.09 -27.21 24.98
C VAL A 257 -1.83 -28.45 25.46
N ARG A 258 -3.14 -28.31 25.72
CA ARG A 258 -4.04 -29.41 26.10
C ARG A 258 -4.85 -29.84 24.90
N VAL A 259 -4.88 -31.14 24.61
CA VAL A 259 -5.56 -31.67 23.43
C VAL A 259 -6.77 -32.51 23.86
N GLU A 260 -7.95 -32.12 23.40
CA GLU A 260 -9.22 -32.83 23.57
C GLU A 260 -9.84 -33.10 22.19
N VAL A 261 -9.21 -33.99 21.44
CA VAL A 261 -9.66 -34.40 20.11
C VAL A 261 -9.99 -35.88 20.16
N GLY A 262 -11.25 -36.22 19.89
CA GLY A 262 -11.71 -37.61 19.80
C GLY A 262 -11.11 -38.36 18.61
N ASP A 263 -11.57 -39.59 18.38
CA ASP A 263 -11.16 -40.37 17.20
C ASP A 263 -11.90 -39.90 15.95
N LEU A 264 -11.50 -38.72 15.46
CA LEU A 264 -12.06 -38.05 14.29
C LEU A 264 -11.15 -38.25 13.08
N ARG A 265 -11.75 -38.54 11.93
CA ARG A 265 -11.05 -38.70 10.65
C ARG A 265 -11.70 -37.79 9.62
N ILE A 266 -10.87 -37.16 8.79
CA ILE A 266 -11.32 -36.28 7.71
C ILE A 266 -10.49 -36.49 6.46
N GLU A 267 -11.07 -36.26 5.29
CA GLU A 267 -10.33 -36.17 4.04
C GLU A 267 -9.75 -34.75 3.91
N THR A 268 -8.43 -34.62 4.05
CA THR A 268 -7.76 -33.31 4.07
C THR A 268 -6.33 -33.42 3.56
N ALA A 269 -5.66 -32.29 3.33
CA ALA A 269 -4.23 -32.23 3.09
C ALA A 269 -3.50 -32.03 4.44
N PRO A 270 -2.86 -33.06 5.02
CA PRO A 270 -2.38 -33.03 6.40
C PRO A 270 -1.37 -31.92 6.66
N ALA A 271 -0.41 -31.71 5.74
CA ALA A 271 0.62 -30.69 5.90
C ALA A 271 0.02 -29.27 5.97
N ALA A 272 -0.92 -28.95 5.07
CA ALA A 272 -1.59 -27.65 5.07
C ALA A 272 -2.42 -27.43 6.34
N LEU A 273 -3.12 -28.47 6.82
CA LEU A 273 -3.88 -28.39 8.07
C LEU A 273 -2.97 -28.26 9.29
N GLU A 274 -1.83 -28.95 9.33
CA GLU A 274 -0.82 -28.80 10.37
C GLU A 274 -0.26 -27.37 10.41
N THR A 275 0.07 -26.79 9.25
CA THR A 275 0.53 -25.40 9.17
C THR A 275 -0.54 -24.42 9.64
N LEU A 276 -1.81 -24.61 9.23
CA LEU A 276 -2.93 -23.78 9.66
C LEU A 276 -3.06 -23.80 11.18
N LEU A 277 -3.16 -24.99 11.77
CA LEU A 277 -3.31 -25.16 13.22
C LEU A 277 -2.10 -24.63 13.98
N ARG A 278 -0.88 -24.77 13.45
CA ARG A 278 0.33 -24.21 14.05
C ARG A 278 0.25 -22.69 14.15
N GLN A 279 -0.20 -21.99 13.10
CA GLN A 279 -0.39 -20.54 13.16
C GLN A 279 -1.37 -20.12 14.27
N LEU A 280 -2.44 -20.89 14.46
CA LEU A 280 -3.43 -20.62 15.51
C LEU A 280 -2.87 -20.91 16.92
N VAL A 281 -2.21 -22.06 17.09
CA VAL A 281 -1.61 -22.48 18.38
C VAL A 281 -0.48 -21.55 18.80
N ASP A 282 0.41 -21.17 17.87
CA ASP A 282 1.52 -20.25 18.16
C ASP A 282 1.00 -18.86 18.57
N ASN A 283 -0.04 -18.36 17.89
CA ASN A 283 -0.72 -17.13 18.30
C ASN A 283 -1.32 -17.27 19.71
N ALA A 284 -2.05 -18.36 19.98
CA ALA A 284 -2.66 -18.61 21.27
C ALA A 284 -1.62 -18.67 22.41
N LEU A 285 -0.50 -19.36 22.20
CA LEU A 285 0.58 -19.50 23.19
C LEU A 285 1.32 -18.19 23.45
N LYS A 286 1.49 -17.37 22.40
CA LYS A 286 2.15 -16.07 22.44
C LYS A 286 1.34 -15.02 23.19
N PHE A 287 0.02 -14.98 23.00
CA PHE A 287 -0.85 -13.97 23.61
C PHE A 287 -1.46 -14.42 24.94
N SER A 288 -1.43 -15.71 25.25
CA SER A 288 -1.85 -16.21 26.57
C SER A 288 -0.77 -15.96 27.64
N PRO A 289 -1.17 -15.64 28.90
CA PRO A 289 -0.26 -15.58 30.03
C PRO A 289 0.63 -16.83 30.15
N PRO A 290 1.89 -16.72 30.61
CA PRO A 290 2.84 -17.86 30.65
C PRO A 290 2.35 -19.08 31.44
N ASP A 291 1.49 -18.88 32.44
CA ASP A 291 0.87 -19.87 33.31
C ASP A 291 -0.47 -20.41 32.76
N ALA A 292 -1.01 -19.79 31.72
CA ALA A 292 -2.22 -20.24 31.06
C ALA A 292 -1.94 -21.40 30.07
N SER A 293 -2.92 -22.31 29.99
CA SER A 293 -2.96 -23.37 28.99
C SER A 293 -3.77 -22.94 27.77
N VAL A 294 -3.36 -23.44 26.61
CA VAL A 294 -4.07 -23.35 25.33
C VAL A 294 -4.77 -24.68 25.10
N GLU A 295 -6.07 -24.66 24.81
CA GLU A 295 -6.87 -25.87 24.64
C GLU A 295 -7.18 -26.07 23.14
N VAL A 296 -6.87 -27.25 22.60
CA VAL A 296 -7.19 -27.64 21.23
C VAL A 296 -8.25 -28.73 21.28
N ARG A 297 -9.46 -28.40 20.84
CA ARG A 297 -10.64 -29.26 20.92
C ARG A 297 -11.11 -29.67 19.53
N GLY A 298 -11.64 -30.88 19.39
CA GLY A 298 -12.18 -31.38 18.12
C GLY A 298 -13.52 -32.08 18.32
N ARG A 299 -14.53 -31.72 17.51
CA ARG A 299 -15.84 -32.38 17.53
C ARG A 299 -16.43 -32.54 16.13
N SER A 300 -17.18 -33.62 15.92
CA SER A 300 -18.02 -33.76 14.72
C SER A 300 -19.24 -32.84 14.81
N LEU A 301 -19.63 -32.29 13.66
CA LEU A 301 -20.85 -31.52 13.49
C LEU A 301 -21.97 -32.38 12.88
N PRO A 302 -23.25 -32.01 13.09
CA PRO A 302 -24.39 -32.78 12.56
C PRO A 302 -24.45 -32.84 11.02
N ASP A 303 -23.82 -31.89 10.34
CA ASP A 303 -23.75 -31.81 8.87
C ASP A 303 -22.60 -32.67 8.28
N GLY A 304 -21.90 -33.43 9.12
CA GLY A 304 -20.81 -34.31 8.72
C GLY A 304 -19.44 -33.63 8.69
N ARG A 305 -19.35 -32.32 8.93
CA ARG A 305 -18.08 -31.60 9.07
C ARG A 305 -17.43 -31.87 10.42
N VAL A 306 -16.16 -31.49 10.54
CA VAL A 306 -15.45 -31.44 11.82
C VAL A 306 -15.10 -30.02 12.18
N GLU A 307 -15.34 -29.68 13.45
CA GLU A 307 -14.93 -28.42 14.04
C GLU A 307 -13.70 -28.63 14.93
N LEU A 308 -12.63 -27.89 14.65
CA LEU A 308 -11.45 -27.75 15.48
C LEU A 308 -11.46 -26.36 16.12
N ILE A 309 -11.22 -26.30 17.43
CA ILE A 309 -11.22 -25.06 18.20
C ILE A 309 -9.88 -24.93 18.91
N VAL A 310 -9.23 -23.78 18.76
CA VAL A 310 -8.05 -23.40 19.53
C VAL A 310 -8.45 -22.26 20.47
N ASP A 311 -8.50 -22.56 21.76
CA ASP A 311 -8.89 -21.64 22.82
C ASP A 311 -7.66 -21.07 23.53
N ASP A 312 -7.55 -19.75 23.54
CA ASP A 312 -6.52 -19.02 24.28
C ASP A 312 -7.09 -18.39 25.56
N ARG A 313 -6.20 -17.92 26.44
CA ARG A 313 -6.55 -17.12 27.63
C ARG A 313 -5.91 -15.74 27.60
N GLY A 314 -5.69 -15.23 26.39
CA GLY A 314 -5.10 -13.92 26.15
C GLY A 314 -6.08 -12.77 26.39
N PRO A 315 -5.71 -11.55 25.98
CA PRO A 315 -6.56 -10.37 26.14
C PRO A 315 -7.83 -10.38 25.27
N GLY A 316 -7.97 -11.34 24.36
CA GLY A 316 -8.98 -11.33 23.31
C GLY A 316 -8.64 -10.37 22.17
N ILE A 317 -9.50 -10.33 21.17
CA ILE A 317 -9.39 -9.45 20.01
C ILE A 317 -10.42 -8.33 20.12
N ASP A 318 -10.00 -7.09 19.89
CA ASP A 318 -10.91 -5.94 19.89
C ASP A 318 -11.95 -6.09 18.76
N PRO A 319 -13.26 -5.89 19.03
CA PRO A 319 -14.29 -6.03 18.01
C PRO A 319 -14.13 -5.11 16.80
N GLY A 320 -13.53 -3.92 16.98
CA GLY A 320 -13.20 -2.99 15.91
C GLY A 320 -11.97 -3.41 15.10
N PHE A 321 -11.11 -4.26 15.67
CA PHE A 321 -9.93 -4.82 15.00
C PHE A 321 -10.23 -6.15 14.28
N LEU A 322 -11.25 -6.91 14.70
CA LEU A 322 -11.61 -8.19 14.05
C LEU A 322 -11.71 -8.12 12.51
N PRO A 323 -12.31 -7.09 11.88
CA PRO A 323 -12.39 -7.00 10.42
C PRO A 323 -11.02 -6.95 9.73
N SER A 324 -10.02 -6.37 10.38
CA SER A 324 -8.65 -6.23 9.86
C SER A 324 -7.67 -7.25 10.44
N ALA A 325 -8.10 -8.10 11.39
CA ALA A 325 -7.24 -9.10 12.04
C ALA A 325 -6.66 -10.12 11.03
N PHE A 326 -7.38 -10.37 9.94
CA PHE A 326 -6.95 -11.24 8.85
C PHE A 326 -6.13 -10.52 7.78
N GLU A 327 -5.95 -9.20 7.85
CA GLU A 327 -5.10 -8.47 6.91
C GLU A 327 -3.62 -8.73 7.23
N PRO A 328 -2.77 -8.93 6.20
CA PRO A 328 -1.36 -9.17 6.43
C PRO A 328 -0.69 -7.90 6.98
N PHE A 329 0.25 -8.10 7.91
CA PHE A 329 1.03 -7.05 8.58
C PHE A 329 0.23 -6.16 9.54
N THR A 330 -0.99 -6.58 9.88
CA THR A 330 -1.86 -5.85 10.79
C THR A 330 -1.72 -6.41 12.20
N GLN A 331 -1.61 -5.52 13.20
CA GLN A 331 -1.54 -5.86 14.62
C GLN A 331 -2.37 -4.87 15.43
N GLN A 332 -2.93 -5.35 16.54
CA GLN A 332 -3.68 -4.50 17.46
C GLN A 332 -2.72 -3.62 18.27
N ASP A 333 -2.99 -2.30 18.31
CA ASP A 333 -2.10 -1.24 18.81
C ASP A 333 -1.65 -1.37 20.29
N GLU A 334 -0.49 -0.74 20.54
CA GLU A 334 0.60 -1.02 21.49
C GLU A 334 0.39 -0.82 23.02
N ALA A 335 -0.84 -0.79 23.54
CA ALA A 335 -1.03 -0.60 24.98
C ALA A 335 -0.67 -1.86 25.81
N HIS A 336 -0.85 -3.06 25.26
CA HIS A 336 -0.70 -4.33 25.99
C HIS A 336 0.24 -5.36 25.32
N THR A 337 0.81 -5.04 24.15
CA THR A 337 1.42 -6.03 23.23
C THR A 337 2.92 -5.86 22.99
N ARG A 338 3.57 -4.85 23.60
CA ARG A 338 4.99 -4.51 23.36
C ARG A 338 5.98 -5.65 23.62
N SER A 339 5.62 -6.68 24.38
CA SER A 339 6.47 -7.84 24.63
C SER A 339 6.30 -8.98 23.62
N ALA A 340 5.21 -9.00 22.85
CA ALA A 340 4.78 -10.22 22.16
C ALA A 340 5.32 -10.38 20.73
N GLY A 341 5.77 -9.32 20.04
CA GLY A 341 6.58 -9.34 18.79
C GLY A 341 6.19 -10.29 17.64
N GLY A 342 5.97 -9.81 16.42
CA GLY A 342 5.77 -10.70 15.26
C GLY A 342 5.52 -9.96 13.95
N LEU A 343 5.39 -10.68 12.85
CA LEU A 343 5.15 -10.10 11.52
C LEU A 343 3.68 -9.66 11.28
N GLY A 344 2.72 -10.11 12.10
CA GLY A 344 1.29 -9.85 11.88
C GLY A 344 0.71 -10.60 10.67
N ILE A 345 1.28 -11.75 10.32
CA ILE A 345 0.89 -12.52 9.13
C ILE A 345 0.22 -13.85 9.50
N GLY A 346 0.43 -14.37 10.72
CA GLY A 346 0.02 -15.74 11.04
C GLY A 346 -1.47 -16.02 10.81
N LEU A 347 -2.33 -15.05 11.17
CA LEU A 347 -3.77 -15.16 10.96
C LEU A 347 -4.19 -15.03 9.49
N PHE A 348 -3.50 -14.18 8.72
CA PHE A 348 -3.67 -14.11 7.25
C PHE A 348 -3.27 -15.45 6.60
N VAL A 349 -2.15 -16.07 7.00
CA VAL A 349 -1.75 -17.39 6.49
C VAL A 349 -2.77 -18.45 6.86
N ALA A 350 -3.25 -18.47 8.10
CA ALA A 350 -4.27 -19.40 8.54
C ALA A 350 -5.55 -19.28 7.69
N LEU A 351 -5.99 -18.05 7.37
CA LEU A 351 -7.13 -17.81 6.49
C LEU A 351 -6.87 -18.33 5.07
N ARG A 352 -5.71 -18.03 4.49
CA ARG A 352 -5.36 -18.52 3.14
C ARG A 352 -5.30 -20.05 3.06
N LEU A 353 -4.79 -20.70 4.11
CA LEU A 353 -4.77 -22.16 4.20
C LEU A 353 -6.17 -22.73 4.43
N ALA A 354 -7.02 -22.05 5.20
CA ALA A 354 -8.43 -22.43 5.38
C ALA A 354 -9.17 -22.40 4.04
N ASP A 355 -9.07 -21.28 3.30
CA ASP A 355 -9.63 -21.14 1.95
C ASP A 355 -9.16 -22.28 1.03
N HIS A 356 -7.88 -22.62 1.11
CA HIS A 356 -7.26 -23.67 0.29
C HIS A 356 -7.74 -25.08 0.65
N LEU A 357 -8.00 -25.33 1.93
CA LEU A 357 -8.57 -26.59 2.42
C LEU A 357 -10.09 -26.68 2.16
N GLY A 358 -10.74 -25.56 1.82
CA GLY A 358 -12.20 -25.47 1.76
C GLY A 358 -12.84 -25.37 3.15
N ALA A 359 -12.08 -24.90 4.13
CA ALA A 359 -12.48 -24.76 5.51
C ALA A 359 -12.94 -23.34 5.83
N GLU A 360 -13.85 -23.21 6.79
CA GLU A 360 -14.23 -21.92 7.37
C GLU A 360 -13.35 -21.64 8.59
N LEU A 361 -12.74 -20.45 8.65
CA LEU A 361 -12.01 -19.95 9.82
C LEU A 361 -12.75 -18.76 10.43
N ASP A 362 -13.00 -18.82 11.73
CA ASP A 362 -13.71 -17.79 12.50
C ASP A 362 -12.98 -17.51 13.83
N LEU A 363 -13.11 -16.29 14.35
CA LEU A 363 -12.55 -15.86 15.63
C LEU A 363 -13.66 -15.36 16.51
N ARG A 364 -13.79 -15.94 17.70
CA ARG A 364 -14.87 -15.61 18.64
C ARG A 364 -14.31 -15.25 20.01
N PRO A 365 -15.00 -14.40 20.77
CA PRO A 365 -14.72 -14.24 22.19
C PRO A 365 -14.90 -15.59 22.89
N ARG A 366 -14.01 -15.92 23.81
CA ARG A 366 -14.12 -17.10 24.66
C ARG A 366 -14.75 -16.74 26.01
N ASP A 367 -15.62 -17.61 26.51
CA ASP A 367 -16.17 -17.48 27.86
C ASP A 367 -15.06 -17.51 28.91
N GLY A 368 -15.04 -16.50 29.79
CA GLY A 368 -13.97 -16.33 30.79
C GLY A 368 -12.71 -15.63 30.26
N GLY A 369 -12.77 -15.03 29.07
CA GLY A 369 -11.69 -14.24 28.48
C GLY A 369 -10.83 -15.02 27.48
N GLY A 370 -10.22 -14.28 26.55
CA GLY A 370 -9.43 -14.82 25.44
C GLY A 370 -10.21 -14.93 24.12
N THR A 371 -9.61 -15.64 23.18
CA THR A 371 -10.15 -15.90 21.83
C THR A 371 -10.31 -17.40 21.60
N ALA A 372 -11.39 -17.76 20.91
CA ALA A 372 -11.60 -19.08 20.33
C ALA A 372 -11.45 -18.98 18.82
N ALA A 373 -10.37 -19.54 18.27
CA ALA A 373 -10.20 -19.70 16.83
C ALA A 373 -10.85 -21.01 16.37
N VAL A 374 -11.82 -20.92 15.48
CA VAL A 374 -12.67 -22.04 15.09
C VAL A 374 -12.47 -22.35 13.61
N VAL A 375 -12.11 -23.59 13.31
CA VAL A 375 -11.91 -24.12 11.96
C VAL A 375 -12.96 -25.19 11.70
N ARG A 376 -13.76 -25.05 10.64
CA ARG A 376 -14.75 -26.07 10.21
C ARG A 376 -14.39 -26.61 8.85
N LEU A 377 -14.26 -27.92 8.74
CA LEU A 377 -13.80 -28.62 7.53
C LEU A 377 -14.69 -29.83 7.22
#